data_AF-A0A5C7L3D9-F1
#
_entry.id   AF-A0A5C7L3D9-F1
#
_cell.length_a   1.000
_cell.length_b   1.000
_cell.length_c   1.000
_cell.angle_alpha   90.00
_cell.angle_beta   90.00
_cell.angle_gamma   90.00
#
_symmetry.space_group_name_H-M   'P 1'
#
loop_
_entity.id
_entity.type
_entity.pdbx_description
1 polymer ?
#
loop_
_entity_poly.entity_id
_entity_poly.type
_entity_poly.pdbx_seq_one_letter_code
_entity_poly.pdbx_strand_id
1 'polypeptide(L)'
;MRSLRSLVEGRGGLLLPLALALAVVVSALAVVRTKHENRALVNDLDRLRAERERLDMEWSQLQLEEATLSHHARVEKIAREQLGMTEPRDYAVVSSKP
;
A
#
# COMPACT_ATOMS: atom_id res chain seq x y z
N MET A 1 2.19 -14.05 54.36
CA MET A 1 1.31 -12.98 53.86
C MET A 1 1.04 -11.83 54.85
N ARG A 2 1.31 -11.99 56.17
CA ARG A 2 1.14 -10.90 57.16
C ARG A 2 2.29 -9.88 57.21
N SER A 3 3.50 -10.26 56.77
CA SER A 3 4.70 -9.39 56.81
C SER A 3 4.78 -8.32 55.72
N LEU A 4 3.91 -8.37 54.70
CA LEU A 4 3.78 -7.33 53.67
C LEU A 4 2.94 -6.14 54.15
N ARG A 5 2.08 -6.34 55.17
CA ARG A 5 1.27 -5.26 55.77
C ARG A 5 2.09 -4.35 56.67
N SER A 6 3.06 -4.88 57.41
CA SER A 6 3.87 -4.10 58.36
C SER A 6 4.85 -3.13 57.69
N LEU A 7 5.22 -3.35 56.42
CA LEU A 7 6.00 -2.39 55.63
C LEU A 7 5.13 -1.20 55.14
N VAL A 8 3.81 -1.39 55.11
CA VAL A 8 2.82 -0.42 54.62
C VAL A 8 2.18 0.42 55.77
N GLU A 9 2.36 0.02 57.03
CA GLU A 9 1.70 0.66 58.18
C GLU A 9 2.42 1.93 58.71
N GLY A 10 3.65 2.20 58.29
CA GLY A 10 4.29 3.51 58.50
C GLY A 10 3.80 4.56 57.50
N ARG A 11 3.93 5.86 57.79
CA ARG A 11 3.56 6.97 56.86
C ARG A 11 4.05 6.78 55.41
N GLY A 12 5.11 5.99 55.18
CA GLY A 12 5.63 5.64 53.85
C GLY A 12 4.86 4.55 53.08
N GLY A 13 3.99 3.79 53.74
CA GLY A 13 3.30 2.67 53.12
C GLY A 13 2.09 3.04 52.26
N LEU A 14 1.47 4.19 52.52
CA LEU A 14 0.47 4.78 51.63
C LEU A 14 1.11 5.49 50.43
N LEU A 15 2.39 5.88 50.52
CA LEU A 15 3.11 6.54 49.42
C LEU A 15 3.39 5.57 48.26
N LEU A 16 3.72 4.31 48.56
CA LEU A 16 3.98 3.29 47.54
C LEU A 16 2.77 3.02 46.62
N PRO A 17 1.57 2.69 47.13
CA PRO A 17 0.40 2.49 46.27
C PRO A 17 -0.02 3.77 45.56
N LEU A 18 0.14 4.93 46.19
CA LEU A 18 -0.15 6.22 45.55
C LEU A 18 0.80 6.50 44.38
N ALA A 19 2.10 6.24 44.55
CA ALA A 19 3.10 6.38 43.50
C ALA A 19 2.84 5.41 42.33
N LEU A 20 2.47 4.16 42.62
CA LEU A 20 2.07 3.19 41.61
C LEU A 20 0.81 3.61 40.86
N ALA A 21 -0.21 4.11 41.57
CA ALA A 21 -1.42 4.63 40.95
C ALA A 21 -1.10 5.81 40.02
N LEU A 22 -0.23 6.73 40.46
CA LEU A 22 0.20 7.86 39.66
C LEU A 22 1.00 7.40 38.42
N ALA A 23 1.88 6.42 38.58
CA ALA A 23 2.62 5.83 37.45
C ALA A 23 1.69 5.19 36.42
N VAL A 24 0.64 4.49 36.86
CA VAL A 24 -0.38 3.92 35.96
C VAL A 24 -1.15 5.01 35.23
N VAL A 25 -1.55 6.09 35.91
CA VAL A 25 -2.25 7.22 35.29
C VAL A 25 -1.36 7.89 34.25
N VAL A 26 -0.10 8.15 34.57
CA VAL A 26 0.88 8.74 33.62
C VAL A 26 1.07 7.83 32.42
N SER A 27 1.22 6.52 32.63
CA SER A 27 1.32 5.53 31.55
C SER A 27 0.07 5.53 30.64
N ALA A 28 -1.12 5.54 31.24
CA ALA A 28 -2.38 5.61 30.49
C ALA A 28 -2.48 6.87 29.63
N LEU A 29 -2.13 8.04 30.18
CA LEU A 29 -2.10 9.30 29.44
C LEU A 29 -1.07 9.29 28.31
N ALA A 30 0.12 8.74 28.56
CA ALA A 30 1.17 8.59 27.55
C ALA A 30 0.68 7.72 26.38
N VAL A 31 0.07 6.57 26.67
CA VAL A 31 -0.50 5.67 25.65
C VAL A 31 -1.59 6.36 24.84
N VAL A 32 -2.51 7.09 25.49
CA VAL A 32 -3.57 7.83 24.78
C VAL A 32 -2.98 8.89 23.85
N ARG A 33 -1.96 9.62 24.32
CA ARG A 33 -1.28 10.63 23.50
C ARG A 33 -0.60 9.99 22.28
N THR A 34 0.17 8.94 22.48
CA THR A 34 0.82 8.20 21.38
C THR A 34 -0.21 7.68 20.40
N LYS A 35 -1.35 7.14 20.87
CA LYS A 35 -2.42 6.63 20.01
C LYS A 35 -3.06 7.73 19.17
N HIS A 36 -3.24 8.93 19.73
CA HIS A 36 -3.81 10.06 19.00
C HIS A 36 -2.88 10.54 17.88
N GLU A 37 -1.59 10.72 18.19
CA GLU A 37 -0.58 11.11 17.19
C GLU A 37 -0.40 10.03 16.11
N ASN A 38 -0.44 8.75 16.49
CA ASN A 38 -0.35 7.64 15.55
C ASN A 38 -1.53 7.62 14.57
N ARG A 39 -2.76 7.93 15.03
CA ARG A 39 -3.94 7.98 14.17
C ARG A 39 -3.83 9.03 13.07
N ALA A 40 -3.25 10.20 13.37
CA ALA A 40 -3.04 11.24 12.35
C ALA A 40 -2.01 10.79 11.30
N LEU A 41 -0.88 10.26 11.75
CA LEU A 41 0.19 9.75 10.86
C LEU A 41 -0.31 8.60 9.96
N VAL A 42 -1.10 7.68 10.49
CA VAL A 42 -1.68 6.57 9.72
C VAL A 42 -2.65 7.09 8.66
N ASN A 43 -3.51 8.05 9.00
CA ASN A 43 -4.43 8.63 8.03
C ASN A 43 -3.69 9.29 6.84
N ASP A 44 -2.63 10.05 7.11
CA ASP A 44 -1.84 10.69 6.06
C ASP A 44 -1.16 9.64 5.17
N LEU A 45 -0.61 8.61 5.80
CA LEU A 45 0.04 7.52 5.10
C LEU A 45 -0.94 6.74 4.21
N ASP A 46 -2.16 6.47 4.69
CA ASP A 46 -3.21 5.81 3.92
C ASP A 46 -3.67 6.68 2.74
N ARG A 47 -3.73 8.01 2.92
CA ARG A 47 -4.04 8.94 1.83
C ARG A 47 -2.99 8.88 0.72
N LEU A 48 -1.69 8.92 1.07
CA LEU A 48 -0.61 8.84 0.09
C LEU A 48 -0.60 7.49 -0.63
N ARG A 49 -0.92 6.39 0.07
CA ARG A 49 -1.06 5.06 -0.55
C ARG A 49 -2.20 5.02 -1.56
N ALA A 50 -3.36 5.56 -1.21
CA ALA A 50 -4.50 5.62 -2.12
C ALA A 50 -4.19 6.43 -3.39
N GLU A 51 -3.45 7.53 -3.26
CA GLU A 51 -3.00 8.32 -4.41
C GLU A 51 -2.02 7.55 -5.30
N ARG A 52 -1.07 6.83 -4.70
CA ARG A 52 -0.17 5.94 -5.44
C ARG A 52 -0.93 4.85 -6.18
N GLU A 53 -1.85 4.15 -5.52
CA GLU A 53 -2.63 3.08 -6.14
C GLU A 53 -3.44 3.60 -7.33
N ARG A 54 -4.01 4.80 -7.21
CA ARG A 54 -4.70 5.46 -8.31
C ARG A 54 -3.76 5.71 -9.50
N LEU A 55 -2.58 6.26 -9.27
CA LEU A 55 -1.60 6.52 -10.32
C LEU A 55 -1.10 5.22 -10.97
N ASP A 56 -0.88 4.16 -10.18
CA ASP A 56 -0.48 2.85 -10.70
C ASP A 56 -1.57 2.24 -11.60
N MET A 57 -2.85 2.41 -11.26
CA MET A 57 -3.97 2.01 -12.12
C MET A 57 -4.03 2.82 -13.42
N GLU A 58 -3.93 4.15 -13.32
CA GLU A 58 -3.93 5.03 -14.50
C GLU A 58 -2.75 4.67 -15.43
N TRP A 59 -1.56 4.43 -14.87
CA TRP A 59 -0.38 3.98 -15.61
C TRP A 59 -0.58 2.62 -16.27
N SER A 60 -1.18 1.66 -15.57
CA SER A 60 -1.52 0.35 -16.13
C SER A 60 -2.50 0.49 -17.30
N GLN A 61 -3.48 1.38 -17.20
CA GLN A 61 -4.43 1.63 -18.27
C GLN A 61 -3.73 2.22 -19.50
N LEU A 62 -2.90 3.24 -19.32
CA LEU A 62 -2.14 3.86 -20.41
C LEU A 62 -1.25 2.85 -21.13
N GLN A 63 -0.61 1.94 -20.41
CA GLN A 63 0.19 0.88 -21.03
C GLN A 63 -0.66 -0.08 -21.90
N LEU A 64 -1.89 -0.39 -21.49
CA LEU A 64 -2.81 -1.21 -22.30
C LEU A 64 -3.26 -0.47 -23.56
N GLU A 65 -3.54 0.83 -23.44
CA GLU A 65 -3.85 1.70 -24.58
C GLU A 65 -2.67 1.77 -25.57
N GLU A 66 -1.44 1.93 -25.08
CA GLU A 66 -0.23 1.97 -25.91
C GLU A 66 0.08 0.61 -26.55
N ALA A 67 -0.08 -0.50 -25.83
CA ALA A 67 0.09 -1.84 -26.39
C ALA A 67 -0.90 -2.12 -27.54
N THR A 68 -2.11 -1.58 -27.43
CA THR A 68 -3.14 -1.69 -28.49
C THR A 68 -2.78 -0.85 -29.73
N LEU A 69 -2.15 0.31 -29.54
CA LEU A 69 -1.86 1.26 -30.63
C LEU A 69 -0.49 1.07 -31.30
N SER A 70 0.52 0.59 -30.58
CA SER A 70 1.93 0.69 -31.02
C SER A 70 2.35 -0.36 -32.05
N HIS A 71 1.85 -1.60 -31.98
CA HIS A 71 2.40 -2.70 -32.79
C HIS A 71 1.50 -3.17 -33.94
N HIS A 72 0.19 -3.26 -33.75
CA HIS A 72 -0.71 -3.77 -34.81
C HIS A 72 -1.21 -2.65 -35.72
N ALA A 73 -1.83 -1.60 -35.16
CA ALA A 73 -2.49 -0.57 -35.97
C ALA A 73 -1.55 0.14 -36.97
N ARG A 74 -0.32 0.45 -36.57
CA ARG A 74 0.65 1.15 -37.43
C ARG A 74 1.22 0.25 -38.52
N VAL A 75 1.60 -0.98 -38.19
CA VAL A 75 2.16 -1.94 -39.16
C VAL A 75 1.10 -2.36 -40.17
N GLU A 76 -0.11 -2.64 -39.70
CA GLU A 76 -1.22 -3.10 -40.52
C GLU A 76 -1.72 -1.99 -41.49
N LYS A 77 -1.74 -0.75 -41.03
CA LYS A 77 -2.04 0.42 -41.88
C LYS A 77 -0.99 0.60 -42.98
N ILE A 78 0.30 0.53 -42.64
CA ILE A 78 1.38 0.62 -43.64
C ILE A 78 1.31 -0.57 -44.62
N ALA A 79 1.05 -1.78 -44.12
CA ALA A 79 0.91 -2.98 -44.94
C ALA A 79 -0.25 -2.88 -45.94
N ARG A 80 -1.43 -2.40 -45.51
CA ARG A 80 -2.59 -2.23 -46.41
C ARG A 80 -2.48 -1.02 -47.33
N GLU A 81 -2.13 0.15 -46.80
CA GLU A 81 -2.21 1.41 -47.55
C GLU A 81 -0.99 1.67 -48.42
N GLN A 82 0.22 1.33 -47.95
CA GLN A 82 1.46 1.61 -48.69
C GLN A 82 1.97 0.39 -49.46
N LEU A 83 1.79 -0.81 -48.90
CA LEU A 83 2.26 -2.05 -49.52
C LEU A 83 1.15 -2.81 -50.26
N GLY A 84 -0.11 -2.34 -50.18
CA GLY A 84 -1.25 -2.97 -50.87
C GLY A 84 -1.55 -4.40 -50.41
N MET A 85 -1.07 -4.81 -49.24
CA MET A 85 -1.22 -6.17 -48.74
C MET A 85 -2.69 -6.44 -48.38
N THR A 86 -3.24 -7.52 -48.95
CA THR A 86 -4.58 -8.02 -48.63
C THR A 86 -4.46 -9.31 -47.83
N GLU A 87 -5.41 -9.59 -46.95
CA GLU A 87 -5.43 -10.85 -46.21
C GLU A 87 -5.57 -12.05 -47.17
N PRO A 88 -4.63 -13.00 -47.18
CA PRO A 88 -4.68 -14.15 -48.08
C PRO A 88 -5.87 -15.05 -47.72
N ARG A 89 -6.74 -15.36 -48.68
CA ARG A 89 -7.91 -16.23 -48.47
C ARG A 89 -7.57 -17.71 -48.40
N ASP A 90 -6.36 -18.09 -48.78
CA ASP A 90 -5.91 -19.48 -48.82
C ASP A 90 -4.41 -19.54 -48.48
N TYR A 91 -4.02 -20.49 -47.63
CA TYR A 91 -2.66 -20.59 -47.11
C TYR A 91 -1.75 -21.28 -48.13
N ALA A 92 -1.03 -20.49 -48.94
CA ALA A 92 -0.01 -21.02 -49.84
C ALA A 92 1.28 -21.30 -49.06
N VAL A 93 1.46 -22.54 -48.61
CA VAL A 93 2.73 -23.00 -48.03
C VAL A 93 3.76 -23.10 -49.15
N VAL A 94 4.62 -22.10 -49.27
CA VAL A 94 5.79 -22.17 -50.16
C VAL A 94 6.83 -23.06 -49.49
N SER A 95 6.86 -24.33 -49.88
CA SER A 95 7.91 -25.26 -49.50
C SER A 95 9.24 -24.80 -50.11
N SER A 96 10.09 -24.16 -49.30
CA SER A 96 11.48 -23.93 -49.67
C SER A 96 12.20 -25.28 -49.65
N LYS A 97 12.43 -25.85 -50.84
CA LYS A 97 13.36 -26.97 -50.99
C LYS A 97 14.76 -26.51 -50.55
N PRO A 98 15.52 -27.38 -49.85
CA PRO A 98 16.82 -27.04 -49.26
C PRO A 98 17.90 -26.76 -50.31
#